data_AF-A0A5B1CEE5-F1
#
_entry.id   AF-A0A5B1CEE5-F1
#
_cell.length_a   1.000
_cell.length_b   1.000
_cell.length_c   1.000
_cell.angle_alpha   90.00
_cell.angle_beta   90.00
_cell.angle_gamma   90.00
#
_symmetry.space_group_name_H-M   'P 1'
#
loop_
_entity.id
_entity.type
_entity.pdbx_description
1 polymer ?
#
loop_
_entity_poly.entity_id
_entity_poly.type
_entity_poly.pdbx_seq_one_letter_code
_entity_poly.pdbx_strand_id
1 'polypeptide(L)' 'MKTIGDIREIEDLVDGETAKPEADMGYELRTIAGRFERGTVVGITRRGNRILATTTNGREFAVTGPNAHVLVPLSF' A
#
# COMPACT_ATOMS: atom_id res chain seq x y z
N MET A 1 8.55 13.65 3.46
CA MET A 1 7.62 12.78 2.74
C MET A 1 8.16 11.36 2.91
N LYS A 2 7.37 10.44 3.45
CA LYS A 2 7.79 9.03 3.62
C LYS A 2 7.53 8.24 2.34
N THR A 3 8.39 7.27 2.06
CA THR A 3 8.12 6.28 1.02
C THR A 3 7.53 5.00 1.61
N ILE A 4 7.02 4.11 0.77
CA ILE A 4 6.42 2.85 1.21
C ILE A 4 7.47 1.94 1.89
N GLY A 5 8.69 1.90 1.36
CA GLY A 5 9.81 1.14 1.89
C GLY A 5 10.32 1.63 3.26
N ASP A 6 9.94 2.85 3.67
CA ASP A 6 10.21 3.36 5.03
C ASP A 6 9.27 2.75 6.09
N ILE A 7 8.16 2.13 5.68
CA ILE A 7 7.09 1.68 6.58
C ILE A 7 7.29 0.21 6.95
N ARG A 8 7.53 -0.05 8.23
CA ARG A 8 7.71 -1.39 8.81
C ARG A 8 6.53 -1.80 9.68
N GLU A 9 5.99 -0.84 10.43
CA GLU A 9 4.86 -1.01 11.34
C GLU A 9 3.75 0.01 11.03
N ILE A 10 2.54 -0.22 11.57
CA ILE A 10 1.41 0.70 11.33
C ILE A 10 1.70 2.06 11.96
N GLU A 11 2.39 2.05 13.09
CA GLU A 11 2.86 3.17 13.91
C GLU A 11 3.86 4.07 13.19
N ASP A 12 4.49 3.59 12.12
CA ASP A 12 5.34 4.43 11.27
C ASP A 12 4.53 5.46 10.47
N LEU A 13 3.21 5.36 10.43
CA LEU A 13 2.32 6.39 9.90
C LEU A 13 1.47 6.97 11.04
N VAL A 14 1.36 8.29 11.11
CA VAL A 14 0.33 8.96 11.91
C VAL A 14 -1.02 8.79 11.23
N ASP A 15 -2.13 8.81 11.97
CA ASP A 15 -3.47 8.70 11.37
C ASP A 15 -3.70 9.81 10.33
N GLY A 16 -4.17 9.42 9.13
CA GLY A 16 -4.29 10.30 7.97
C GLY A 16 -2.99 10.56 7.20
N GLU A 17 -1.83 10.16 7.72
CA GLU A 17 -0.55 10.30 7.01
C GLU A 17 -0.49 9.35 5.80
N THR A 18 0.13 9.84 4.73
CA THR A 18 0.30 9.11 3.47
C THR A 18 1.78 8.90 3.15
N ALA A 19 2.11 7.70 2.68
CA ALA A 19 3.39 7.39 2.05
C ALA A 19 3.20 7.06 0.56
N LYS A 20 4.18 7.42 -0.28
CA LYS A 20 4.16 7.18 -1.72
C LYS A 20 5.18 6.11 -2.12
N PRO A 21 5.03 5.45 -3.28
CA PRO A 21 6.12 4.66 -3.85
C PRO A 21 7.41 5.49 -3.98
N GLU A 22 8.55 4.82 -3.89
CA GLU A 22 9.85 5.38 -4.26
C GLU A 22 9.85 5.79 -5.75
N ALA A 23 10.77 6.66 -6.15
CA ALA A 23 10.78 7.25 -7.50
C ALA A 23 10.96 6.20 -8.62
N ASP A 24 11.64 5.09 -8.33
CA ASP A 24 12.00 3.99 -9.23
C ASP A 24 11.27 2.67 -8.89
N MET A 25 10.27 2.73 -8.00
CA MET A 25 9.53 1.54 -7.56
C MET A 25 8.05 1.67 -7.85
N GLY A 26 7.45 0.56 -8.28
CA GLY A 26 6.01 0.37 -8.30
C GLY A 26 5.58 -0.72 -7.32
N TYR A 27 4.29 -0.75 -7.01
CA TYR A 27 3.73 -1.87 -6.27
C TYR A 27 2.43 -2.31 -6.93
N GLU A 28 2.25 -3.61 -7.11
CA GLU A 28 0.94 -4.22 -7.35
C GLU A 28 0.35 -4.70 -6.03
N LEU A 29 -0.97 -4.95 -6.04
CA LEU A 29 -1.67 -5.55 -4.91
C LEU A 29 -2.08 -6.96 -5.26
N ARG A 30 -1.70 -7.89 -4.39
CA ARG A 30 -2.09 -9.30 -4.50
C ARG A 30 -2.85 -9.73 -3.25
N THR A 31 -3.98 -10.38 -3.45
CA THR A 31 -4.71 -11.06 -2.36
C THR A 31 -3.86 -12.22 -1.79
N ILE A 32 -4.15 -12.66 -0.57
CA ILE A 32 -3.50 -13.84 0.04
C ILE A 32 -3.71 -15.10 -0.83
N ALA A 33 -4.85 -15.20 -1.53
CA ALA A 33 -5.15 -16.28 -2.47
C ALA A 33 -4.38 -16.19 -3.81
N GLY A 34 -3.55 -15.16 -4.01
CA GLY A 34 -2.67 -15.04 -5.17
C GLY A 34 -3.25 -14.28 -6.36
N ARG A 35 -4.47 -13.76 -6.28
CA ARG A 35 -5.07 -12.92 -7.32
C ARG A 35 -4.55 -11.48 -7.24
N PHE A 36 -4.15 -10.91 -8.37
CA PHE A 36 -3.75 -9.52 -8.50
C PHE A 36 -4.95 -8.60 -8.76
N GLU A 37 -4.92 -7.44 -8.11
CA GLU A 37 -5.83 -6.33 -8.38
C GLU A 37 -5.34 -5.51 -9.58
N ARG A 38 -6.27 -4.84 -10.27
CA ARG A 38 -5.91 -4.00 -11.42
C ARG A 38 -5.32 -2.66 -10.96
N GLY A 39 -4.22 -2.27 -11.60
CA GLY A 39 -3.55 -0.99 -11.38
C GLY A 39 -2.42 -1.10 -10.36
N THR A 40 -1.53 -0.12 -10.37
CA THR A 40 -0.41 -0.01 -9.43
C THR A 40 -0.79 0.92 -8.27
N VAL A 41 -0.10 0.77 -7.15
CA VAL A 41 -0.29 1.61 -5.95
C VAL A 41 0.28 3.00 -6.19
N VAL A 42 -0.51 4.03 -5.89
CA VAL A 42 -0.09 5.44 -5.94
C VAL A 42 0.23 6.02 -4.56
N GLY A 43 -0.18 5.32 -3.50
CA GLY A 43 0.16 5.64 -2.12
C GLY A 43 -0.54 4.73 -1.13
N ILE A 44 -0.08 4.78 0.12
CA ILE A 44 -0.73 4.16 1.26
C ILE A 44 -1.07 5.22 2.31
N THR A 45 -2.20 5.08 2.99
CA THR A 45 -2.65 6.01 4.02
C THR A 45 -3.07 5.25 5.25
N ARG A 46 -2.67 5.70 6.44
CA ARG A 46 -3.21 5.17 7.70
C ARG A 46 -4.62 5.73 7.95
N ARG A 47 -5.55 4.85 8.29
CA ARG A 47 -6.89 5.18 8.81
C ARG A 47 -7.19 4.33 10.03
N GLY A 48 -7.11 4.94 11.22
CA GLY A 48 -7.22 4.27 12.50
C GLY A 48 -6.10 3.24 12.70
N ASN A 49 -6.48 1.97 12.86
CA ASN A 49 -5.57 0.84 13.04
C ASN A 49 -5.31 0.06 11.74
N ARG A 50 -5.53 0.68 10.58
CA ARG A 50 -5.32 0.06 9.28
C ARG A 50 -4.52 0.96 8.36
N ILE A 51 -3.79 0.34 7.45
CA ILE A 51 -3.21 0.99 6.27
C ILE A 51 -4.02 0.56 5.05
N LEU A 52 -4.40 1.55 4.23
CA LEU A 52 -5.08 1.36 2.96
C LEU A 52 -4.15 1.78 1.83
N ALA A 53 -4.00 0.94 0.80
CA ALA A 53 -3.34 1.28 -0.45
C ALA A 53 -4.37 1.80 -1.46
N THR A 54 -4.09 2.95 -2.08
CA THR A 54 -4.85 3.50 -3.20
C THR A 54 -4.17 3.15 -4.51
N THR A 55 -4.91 2.65 -5.49
CA THR A 55 -4.41 2.29 -6.82
C THR A 55 -4.65 3.37 -7.87
N THR A 56 -3.97 3.30 -9.01
CA THR A 56 -4.11 4.24 -10.15
C THR A 56 -5.52 4.35 -10.71
N ASN A 57 -6.39 3.37 -10.45
CA ASN A 57 -7.82 3.41 -10.82
C ASN A 57 -8.73 3.97 -9.71
N GLY A 58 -8.16 4.52 -8.63
CA GLY A 58 -8.90 5.15 -7.52
C GLY A 58 -9.54 4.18 -6.52
N ARG A 59 -9.24 2.88 -6.60
CA ARG A 59 -9.73 1.89 -5.62
C ARG A 59 -8.81 1.84 -4.41
N GLU A 60 -9.38 1.49 -3.26
CA GLU A 60 -8.66 1.33 -2.01
C GLU A 60 -8.73 -0.11 -1.51
N PHE A 61 -7.61 -0.59 -0.97
CA PHE A 61 -7.48 -1.96 -0.46
C PHE A 61 -6.73 -1.96 0.86
N ALA A 62 -7.21 -2.71 1.85
CA ALA A 62 -6.48 -2.89 3.10
C ALA A 62 -5.20 -3.68 2.86
N VAL A 63 -4.07 -3.20 3.38
CA VAL A 63 -2.76 -3.90 3.36
C VAL A 63 -2.32 -4.35 4.75
N THR A 64 -3.21 -4.21 5.73
CA THR A 64 -3.03 -4.65 7.12
C THR A 64 -4.31 -5.28 7.65
N GLY A 65 -4.18 -6.24 8.56
CA GLY A 65 -5.31 -6.91 9.20
C GLY A 65 -5.86 -8.11 8.40
N PRO A 66 -7.01 -8.65 8.81
CA PRO A 66 -7.60 -9.82 8.15
C PRO A 66 -7.95 -9.54 6.69
N ASN A 67 -7.65 -10.49 5.80
CA ASN A 67 -7.87 -10.38 4.34
C ASN A 67 -7.13 -9.21 3.68
N ALA A 68 -6.00 -8.80 4.27
CA ALA A 68 -5.12 -7.80 3.68
C ALA A 68 -4.55 -8.24 2.32
N HIS A 69 -4.26 -7.24 1.51
CA HIS A 69 -3.50 -7.37 0.28
C HIS A 69 -2.02 -7.23 0.59
N VAL A 70 -1.21 -7.93 -0.17
CA VAL A 70 0.25 -7.86 -0.12
C VAL A 70 0.70 -6.89 -1.20
N LEU A 71 1.52 -5.91 -0.79
CA LEU A 71 2.26 -5.06 -1.72
C LEU A 71 3.36 -5.91 -2.37
N VAL A 72 3.32 -6.01 -3.70
CA VAL A 72 4.33 -6.75 -4.48
C VAL A 72 5.17 -5.72 -5.23
N PRO A 73 6.47 -5.60 -4.91
CA PRO A 73 7.33 -4.61 -5.57
C PRO A 73 7.52 -4.96 -7.05
N LEU A 74 7.41 -3.93 -7.89
CA LEU A 74 7.83 -3.90 -9.27
C LEU A 74 9.10 -3.05 -9.35
N SER A 75 10.21 -3.64 -9.76
CA SER A 75 11.41 -2.88 -10.15
C SER A 75 11.29 -2.47 -11.61
N PHE A 76 11.57 -1.21 -11.92
CA PHE A 76 11.60 -0.69 -13.29
C PHE A 76 13.02 -0.46 -13.80
#